data_AF-A0A7X7BU42-F1
#
_entry.id   AF-A0A7X7BU42-F1
#
_cell.length_a   1.000
_cell.length_b   1.000
_cell.length_c   1.000
_cell.angle_alpha   90.00
_cell.angle_beta   90.00
_cell.angle_gamma   90.00
#
_symmetry.space_group_name_H-M   'P 1'
#
loop_
_entity.id
_entity.type
_entity.pdbx_description
1 polymer ?
#
loop_
_entity_poly.entity_id
_entity_poly.type
_entity_poly.pdbx_seq_one_letter_code
_entity_poly.pdbx_strand_id
1 'polypeptide(L)'
;MSMKRSMALATFAVVTLTGCSGLISGKSNRIQPTPLNQEVPSHLAQTAWSSSVSAKVEATSGNRFTLGVQNGRYFVAGDNGMVSAVSEGGGVLWNAKTDPLYTGVGVEGDKVFVGTKQGELVALSAVDGKELWRKGLYGASIVTPKAHNGVVVTVTQGGAVEAFDSATGEMKWAYMMAPTRFSMRGSAEPIVFQNDLIVSNDAGQVIRFDVQTGAVKWGVKTSRVSDSGLVGSMLDIDSAPLVVGNDLYVASIRQGISKITAQGRLLWTKGNGVYAGIAHHGGNILSVEDEGRIVALSTQNGDEQWVNTDLLGRGVSRPVIAGGKLVVADFEGYVHALDPQTGRLLSSTKVGNGAFLPDLTVIGNAVFLQEKAGRLIKVVL
;
A
#
# COMPACT_ATOMS: atom_id res chain seq x y z
N MET A 1 30.93 -27.91 -85.18
CA MET A 1 31.97 -27.86 -84.11
C MET A 1 31.23 -27.75 -82.77
N SER A 2 31.51 -28.50 -81.69
CA SER A 2 32.79 -28.73 -80.98
C SER A 2 33.35 -27.39 -80.43
N MET A 3 33.71 -27.21 -79.15
CA MET A 3 33.84 -28.09 -77.96
C MET A 3 33.64 -27.18 -76.69
N LYS A 4 33.41 -27.59 -75.43
CA LYS A 4 33.58 -28.84 -74.64
C LYS A 4 32.39 -29.04 -73.66
N ARG A 5 32.46 -30.04 -72.77
CA ARG A 5 31.73 -30.10 -71.46
C ARG A 5 32.73 -29.92 -70.31
N SER A 6 32.39 -29.12 -69.30
CA SER A 6 32.97 -29.10 -67.94
C SER A 6 31.85 -28.63 -66.98
N MET A 7 31.20 -29.49 -66.20
CA MET A 7 31.65 -30.21 -64.99
C MET A 7 31.63 -29.34 -63.73
N ALA A 8 30.90 -29.82 -62.73
CA ALA A 8 30.31 -29.07 -61.63
C ALA A 8 31.30 -28.41 -60.65
N LEU A 9 30.84 -27.31 -60.04
CA LEU A 9 31.23 -26.91 -58.69
C LEU A 9 29.95 -26.57 -57.91
N ALA A 10 29.51 -27.48 -57.04
CA ALA A 10 28.31 -27.29 -56.23
C ALA A 10 28.67 -26.57 -54.92
N THR A 11 28.59 -25.24 -54.92
CA THR A 11 28.91 -24.42 -53.75
C THR A 11 27.90 -24.65 -52.62
N PHE A 12 28.28 -25.44 -51.62
CA PHE A 12 27.45 -25.70 -50.45
C PHE A 12 27.40 -24.44 -49.57
N ALA A 13 26.39 -23.60 -49.79
CA ALA A 13 26.16 -22.39 -49.00
C ALA A 13 25.68 -22.76 -47.58
N VAL A 14 26.63 -22.97 -46.67
CA VAL A 14 26.34 -23.11 -45.24
C VAL A 14 25.85 -21.76 -44.72
N VAL A 15 24.53 -21.59 -44.68
CA VAL A 15 23.88 -20.45 -44.02
C VAL A 15 24.06 -20.62 -42.51
N THR A 16 25.15 -20.09 -41.98
CA THR A 16 25.29 -19.88 -40.55
C THR A 16 24.22 -18.89 -40.09
N LEU A 17 23.23 -19.37 -39.34
CA LEU A 17 22.27 -18.53 -38.63
C LEU A 17 22.98 -17.81 -37.48
N THR A 18 23.76 -16.79 -37.81
CA THR A 18 24.24 -15.77 -36.87
C THR A 18 23.05 -14.96 -36.38
N GLY A 19 22.31 -15.51 -35.42
CA GLY A 19 21.16 -14.84 -34.82
C GLY A 19 21.57 -13.51 -34.21
N CYS A 20 21.01 -12.41 -34.70
CA CYS A 20 21.30 -11.06 -34.25
C CYS A 20 20.66 -10.75 -32.88
N SER A 21 21.09 -11.47 -31.83
CA SER A 21 20.63 -11.36 -30.44
C SER A 21 21.05 -10.06 -29.72
N GLY A 22 21.39 -9.00 -30.47
CA GLY A 22 21.97 -7.76 -29.96
C GLY A 22 21.19 -6.46 -30.23
N LEU A 23 20.05 -6.49 -30.92
CA LEU A 23 19.39 -5.27 -31.44
C LEU A 23 17.93 -5.03 -30.99
N ILE A 24 17.42 -5.77 -30.00
CA ILE A 24 16.17 -5.41 -29.29
C ILE A 24 16.46 -5.18 -27.79
N SER A 25 17.56 -4.49 -27.50
CA SER A 25 17.78 -3.85 -26.21
C SER A 25 17.11 -2.48 -26.22
N GLY A 26 15.79 -2.46 -26.04
CA GLY A 26 15.08 -1.23 -25.74
C GLY A 26 15.57 -0.71 -24.40
N LYS A 27 16.29 0.43 -24.39
CA LYS A 27 16.74 1.07 -23.15
C LYS A 27 15.54 1.27 -22.24
N SER A 28 15.62 0.77 -21.01
CA SER A 28 14.51 0.92 -20.06
C SER A 28 14.36 2.40 -19.73
N ASN A 29 13.19 2.98 -20.00
CA ASN A 29 12.85 4.37 -19.65
C ASN A 29 12.60 4.56 -18.13
N ARG A 30 13.18 3.69 -17.29
CA ARG A 30 13.16 3.85 -15.82
C ARG A 30 14.32 4.73 -15.41
N ILE A 31 14.05 5.73 -14.59
CA ILE A 31 15.11 6.50 -13.91
C ILE A 31 16.00 5.53 -13.13
N GLN A 32 17.32 5.70 -13.25
CA GLN A 32 18.28 4.92 -12.46
C GLN A 32 18.23 5.38 -11.00
N PRO A 33 18.29 4.48 -10.01
CA PRO A 33 18.24 4.85 -8.60
C PRO A 33 19.37 5.81 -8.23
N THR A 34 19.03 6.93 -7.59
CA THR A 34 20.03 7.87 -7.06
C THR A 34 20.97 7.14 -6.09
N PRO A 35 22.29 7.24 -6.26
CA PRO A 35 23.26 6.72 -5.31
C PRO A 35 23.08 7.39 -3.94
N LEU A 36 23.07 6.61 -2.86
CA LEU A 36 22.91 7.14 -1.51
C LEU A 36 24.08 8.03 -1.11
N ASN A 37 23.78 9.21 -0.55
CA ASN A 37 24.79 10.09 0.01
C ASN A 37 25.45 9.42 1.23
N GLN A 38 26.75 9.13 1.11
CA GLN A 38 27.55 8.42 2.12
C GLN A 38 27.97 9.32 3.32
N GLU A 39 27.80 10.64 3.21
CA GLU A 39 28.04 11.59 4.31
C GLU A 39 26.91 11.53 5.36
N VAL A 40 25.74 11.02 4.99
CA VAL A 40 24.57 10.95 5.87
C VAL A 40 24.70 9.76 6.83
N PRO A 41 24.46 9.93 8.14
CA PRO A 41 24.55 8.86 9.14
C PRO A 41 23.77 7.58 8.81
N SER A 42 24.26 6.44 9.25
CA SER A 42 23.63 5.12 9.09
C SER A 42 23.17 4.49 10.42
N HIS A 43 23.11 5.26 11.51
CA HIS A 43 22.84 4.76 12.87
C HIS A 43 21.56 5.27 13.54
N LEU A 44 20.77 6.15 12.90
CA LEU A 44 19.54 6.68 13.51
C LEU A 44 18.40 5.66 13.50
N ALA A 45 18.39 4.72 12.55
CA ALA A 45 17.46 3.61 12.49
C ALA A 45 18.18 2.32 12.95
N GLN A 46 17.60 1.55 13.87
CA GLN A 46 18.24 0.33 14.39
C GLN A 46 17.25 -0.84 14.45
N THR A 47 17.65 -2.00 13.93
CA THR A 47 16.86 -3.24 13.99
C THR A 47 16.81 -3.75 15.44
N ALA A 48 15.65 -3.63 16.09
CA ALA A 48 15.42 -4.16 17.43
C ALA A 48 15.26 -5.70 17.42
N TRP A 49 14.59 -6.24 16.40
CA TRP A 49 14.58 -7.66 16.06
C TRP A 49 14.10 -7.88 14.61
N SER A 50 14.34 -9.08 14.07
CA SER A 50 13.73 -9.55 12.83
C SER A 50 13.35 -11.03 12.91
N SER A 51 12.22 -11.41 12.31
CA SER A 51 11.58 -12.71 12.49
C SER A 51 11.09 -13.29 11.17
N SER A 52 11.44 -14.55 10.90
CA SER A 52 10.91 -15.31 9.76
C SER A 52 9.45 -15.71 10.02
N VAL A 53 8.54 -15.32 9.13
CA VAL A 53 7.10 -15.58 9.22
C VAL A 53 6.62 -16.42 8.03
N SER A 54 5.54 -17.19 8.22
CA SER A 54 4.93 -17.97 7.13
C SER A 54 4.14 -17.12 6.14
N ALA A 55 3.73 -15.92 6.55
CA ALA A 55 3.16 -14.85 5.74
C ALA A 55 4.13 -14.38 4.64
N LYS A 56 3.93 -14.83 3.39
CA LYS A 56 4.78 -14.49 2.22
C LYS A 56 3.98 -13.86 1.10
N VAL A 57 4.65 -13.04 0.31
CA VAL A 57 4.07 -12.31 -0.83
C VAL A 57 4.90 -12.60 -2.08
N GLU A 58 4.27 -12.86 -3.23
CA GLU A 58 5.03 -13.10 -4.46
C GLU A 58 5.83 -11.86 -4.87
N ALA A 59 7.07 -12.03 -5.37
CA ALA A 59 7.97 -10.91 -5.65
C ALA A 59 7.36 -9.88 -6.63
N THR A 60 6.61 -10.36 -7.62
CA THR A 60 5.87 -9.62 -8.64
C THR A 60 4.53 -9.05 -8.16
N SER A 61 4.04 -9.46 -6.99
CA SER A 61 2.74 -9.05 -6.45
C SER A 61 2.75 -7.58 -6.05
N GLY A 62 1.72 -6.82 -6.48
CA GLY A 62 1.45 -5.46 -6.03
C GLY A 62 0.55 -5.37 -4.79
N ASN A 63 0.18 -6.52 -4.21
CA ASN A 63 -0.72 -6.61 -3.06
C ASN A 63 -0.17 -5.89 -1.82
N ARG A 64 -1.06 -5.27 -1.04
CA ARG A 64 -0.76 -4.43 0.13
C ARG A 64 -1.20 -5.11 1.42
N PHE A 65 -0.24 -5.49 2.27
CA PHE A 65 -0.50 -6.15 3.55
C PHE A 65 -0.14 -5.26 4.74
N THR A 66 -1.16 -4.66 5.34
CA THR A 66 -1.04 -3.93 6.59
C THR A 66 -0.95 -4.87 7.80
N LEU A 67 -0.09 -4.54 8.75
CA LEU A 67 0.14 -5.28 9.99
C LEU A 67 -0.91 -4.89 11.05
N GLY A 68 -1.53 -5.89 11.68
CA GLY A 68 -2.44 -5.69 12.81
C GLY A 68 -1.70 -5.69 14.14
N VAL A 69 -2.11 -4.83 15.07
CA VAL A 69 -1.50 -4.68 16.40
C VAL A 69 -2.58 -4.81 17.46
N GLN A 70 -2.45 -5.77 18.39
CA GLN A 70 -3.39 -5.90 19.50
C GLN A 70 -2.73 -6.60 20.69
N ASN A 71 -2.88 -6.05 21.91
CA ASN A 71 -2.46 -6.66 23.18
C ASN A 71 -1.02 -7.24 23.20
N GLY A 72 -0.03 -6.45 22.74
CA GLY A 72 1.39 -6.87 22.71
C GLY A 72 1.73 -7.93 21.63
N ARG A 73 0.82 -8.16 20.69
CA ARG A 73 0.98 -9.06 19.55
C ARG A 73 0.89 -8.29 18.23
N TYR A 74 1.66 -8.75 17.26
CA TYR A 74 1.67 -8.27 15.88
C TYR A 74 1.16 -9.39 14.97
N PHE A 75 0.30 -9.06 14.03
CA PHE A 75 -0.35 -10.01 13.13
C PHE A 75 -0.03 -9.62 11.69
N VAL A 76 0.52 -10.55 10.92
CA VAL A 76 0.92 -10.33 9.52
C VAL A 76 0.36 -11.40 8.60
N ALA A 77 0.08 -11.02 7.37
CA ALA A 77 -0.51 -11.88 6.34
C ALA A 77 0.32 -11.89 5.05
N GLY A 78 0.05 -12.87 4.19
CA GLY A 78 0.68 -13.02 2.89
C GLY A 78 -0.29 -13.51 1.81
N ASP A 79 0.03 -13.29 0.54
CA ASP A 79 -0.83 -13.70 -0.58
C ASP A 79 -0.91 -15.22 -0.77
N ASN A 80 0.02 -15.95 -0.13
CA ASN A 80 0.00 -17.39 0.08
C ASN A 80 -1.08 -17.88 1.07
N GLY A 81 -1.84 -16.97 1.70
CA GLY A 81 -2.91 -17.29 2.64
C GLY A 81 -2.44 -17.69 4.04
N MET A 82 -1.18 -17.43 4.40
CA MET A 82 -0.70 -17.61 5.76
C MET A 82 -0.92 -16.35 6.59
N VAL A 83 -1.45 -16.52 7.80
CA VAL A 83 -1.48 -15.49 8.85
C VAL A 83 -0.55 -15.92 9.98
N SER A 84 0.34 -15.04 10.41
CA SER A 84 1.30 -15.28 11.50
C SER A 84 1.09 -14.29 12.63
N ALA A 85 1.03 -14.77 13.88
CA ALA A 85 1.11 -13.93 15.06
C ALA A 85 2.53 -13.93 15.63
N VAL A 86 3.00 -12.76 16.06
CA VAL A 86 4.35 -12.51 16.57
C VAL A 86 4.25 -11.74 17.89
N SER A 87 5.07 -12.09 18.88
CA SER A 87 5.12 -11.40 20.18
C SER A 87 5.88 -10.07 20.10
N GLU A 88 5.76 -9.23 21.14
CA GLU A 88 6.52 -7.98 21.27
C GLU A 88 8.04 -8.15 21.05
N GLY A 89 8.60 -9.28 21.47
CA GLY A 89 10.01 -9.66 21.31
C GLY A 89 10.35 -10.40 20.01
N GLY A 90 9.45 -10.45 19.03
CA GLY A 90 9.70 -11.08 17.72
C GLY A 90 9.50 -12.61 17.68
N GLY A 91 9.09 -13.26 18.76
CA GLY A 91 8.82 -14.70 18.75
C GLY A 91 7.51 -15.02 18.02
N VAL A 92 7.54 -15.90 17.01
CA VAL A 92 6.31 -16.36 16.35
C VAL A 92 5.48 -17.20 17.32
N LEU A 93 4.25 -16.76 17.58
CA LEU A 93 3.33 -17.36 18.56
C LEU A 93 2.48 -18.48 17.92
N TRP A 94 1.95 -18.22 16.72
CA TRP A 94 1.18 -19.19 15.94
C TRP A 94 1.22 -18.84 14.45
N ASN A 95 0.90 -19.84 13.61
CA ASN A 95 0.64 -19.67 12.18
C ASN A 95 -0.70 -20.34 11.84
N ALA A 96 -1.58 -19.63 11.15
CA ALA A 96 -2.84 -20.12 10.64
C ALA A 96 -2.82 -20.14 9.11
N LYS A 97 -3.50 -21.12 8.51
CA LYS A 97 -3.64 -21.26 7.06
C LYS A 97 -5.08 -20.95 6.67
N THR A 98 -5.24 -19.90 5.88
CA THR A 98 -6.46 -19.52 5.16
C THR A 98 -6.25 -19.70 3.66
N ASP A 99 -7.32 -19.49 2.89
CA ASP A 99 -7.25 -19.30 1.44
C ASP A 99 -6.37 -18.09 1.08
N PRO A 100 -5.89 -17.98 -0.17
CA PRO A 100 -5.10 -16.83 -0.61
C PRO A 100 -5.73 -15.48 -0.27
N LEU A 101 -4.89 -14.50 0.07
CA LEU A 101 -5.31 -13.15 0.50
C LEU A 101 -4.83 -12.09 -0.50
N TYR A 102 -5.60 -11.01 -0.68
CA TYR A 102 -5.12 -9.82 -1.41
C TYR A 102 -4.44 -8.80 -0.48
N THR A 103 -4.62 -8.92 0.83
CA THR A 103 -4.44 -7.78 1.75
C THR A 103 -4.21 -8.19 3.21
N GLY A 104 -3.96 -7.19 4.06
CA GLY A 104 -3.54 -7.34 5.46
C GLY A 104 -4.62 -7.81 6.41
N VAL A 105 -4.35 -7.63 7.71
CA VAL A 105 -5.21 -8.15 8.79
C VAL A 105 -5.88 -7.03 9.59
N GLY A 106 -7.19 -7.14 9.78
CA GLY A 106 -7.92 -6.37 10.79
C GLY A 106 -7.77 -7.00 12.16
N VAL A 107 -7.89 -6.22 13.24
CA VAL A 107 -7.87 -6.72 14.62
C VAL A 107 -8.84 -5.94 15.52
N GLU A 108 -9.51 -6.66 16.42
CA GLU A 108 -10.30 -6.08 17.53
C GLU A 108 -10.37 -7.10 18.67
N GLY A 109 -10.22 -6.64 19.92
CA GLY A 109 -10.39 -7.48 21.11
C GLY A 109 -9.47 -8.70 21.13
N ASP A 110 -10.05 -9.88 20.92
CA ASP A 110 -9.45 -11.21 20.87
C ASP A 110 -9.40 -11.80 19.44
N LYS A 111 -9.66 -11.01 18.39
CA LYS A 111 -9.93 -11.48 17.03
C LYS A 111 -9.05 -10.81 15.97
N VAL A 112 -8.76 -11.57 14.91
CA VAL A 112 -8.03 -11.16 13.70
C VAL A 112 -8.92 -11.43 12.49
N PHE A 113 -9.08 -10.47 11.59
CA PHE A 113 -10.00 -10.55 10.46
C PHE A 113 -9.23 -10.48 9.13
N VAL A 114 -9.50 -11.41 8.21
CA VAL A 114 -8.87 -11.44 6.88
C VAL A 114 -9.89 -11.66 5.77
N GLY A 115 -9.65 -11.03 4.63
CA GLY A 115 -10.50 -11.14 3.44
C GLY A 115 -9.82 -11.93 2.31
N THR A 116 -10.47 -12.99 1.84
CA THR A 116 -9.89 -13.94 0.87
C THR A 116 -10.08 -13.50 -0.58
N LYS A 117 -9.22 -14.01 -1.48
CA LYS A 117 -9.37 -13.85 -2.95
C LYS A 117 -10.64 -14.54 -3.48
N GLN A 118 -11.20 -15.46 -2.70
CA GLN A 118 -12.40 -16.25 -2.96
C GLN A 118 -13.70 -15.47 -2.64
N GLY A 119 -13.61 -14.33 -1.95
CA GLY A 119 -14.77 -13.55 -1.55
C GLY A 119 -15.37 -14.00 -0.23
N GLU A 120 -14.52 -14.20 0.78
CA GLU A 120 -14.94 -14.53 2.14
C GLU A 120 -14.25 -13.63 3.16
N LEU A 121 -14.96 -13.33 4.25
CA LEU A 121 -14.40 -12.74 5.46
C LEU A 121 -14.26 -13.84 6.51
N VAL A 122 -13.04 -13.99 7.04
CA VAL A 122 -12.68 -15.01 8.02
C VAL A 122 -12.22 -14.32 9.31
N ALA A 123 -12.79 -14.74 10.44
CA ALA A 123 -12.33 -14.35 11.77
C ALA A 123 -11.50 -15.48 12.40
N LEU A 124 -10.29 -15.14 12.84
CA LEU A 124 -9.39 -16.02 13.57
C LEU A 124 -9.23 -15.54 15.02
N SER A 125 -9.01 -16.48 15.93
CA SER A 125 -8.58 -16.23 17.30
C SER A 125 -7.21 -15.54 17.33
N ALA A 126 -7.11 -14.35 17.92
CA ALA A 126 -5.83 -13.69 18.18
C ALA A 126 -4.95 -14.48 19.16
N VAL A 127 -5.55 -15.37 19.97
CA VAL A 127 -4.88 -16.16 20.99
C VAL A 127 -4.05 -17.29 20.37
N ASP A 128 -4.63 -18.06 19.44
CA ASP A 128 -4.07 -19.31 18.92
C ASP A 128 -4.31 -19.58 17.41
N GLY A 129 -4.90 -18.64 16.67
CA GLY A 129 -5.04 -18.70 15.21
C GLY A 129 -6.18 -19.58 14.69
N LYS A 130 -6.98 -20.20 15.56
CA LYS A 130 -8.14 -21.00 15.14
C LYS A 130 -9.20 -20.14 14.46
N GLU A 131 -9.83 -20.68 13.42
CA GLU A 131 -11.02 -20.07 12.80
C GLU A 131 -12.20 -20.06 13.79
N LEU A 132 -12.82 -18.88 13.94
CA LEU A 132 -13.99 -18.65 14.79
C LEU A 132 -15.28 -18.62 13.97
N TRP A 133 -15.23 -17.94 12.82
CA TRP A 133 -16.30 -17.92 11.83
C TRP A 133 -15.76 -17.54 10.45
N ARG A 134 -16.53 -17.90 9.41
CA ARG A 134 -16.30 -17.57 8.01
C ARG A 134 -17.62 -17.23 7.33
N LYS A 135 -17.62 -16.23 6.45
CA LYS A 135 -18.81 -15.66 5.81
C LYS A 135 -18.51 -15.26 4.37
N GLY A 136 -19.44 -15.52 3.46
CA GLY A 136 -19.34 -15.03 2.08
C GLY A 136 -19.53 -13.52 2.00
N LEU A 137 -18.79 -12.89 1.09
CA LEU A 137 -18.89 -11.49 0.67
C LEU A 137 -19.53 -11.41 -0.72
N TYR A 138 -19.92 -10.22 -1.18
CA TYR A 138 -20.39 -10.02 -2.56
C TYR A 138 -19.27 -10.04 -3.62
N GLY A 139 -18.01 -10.19 -3.20
CA GLY A 139 -16.86 -10.37 -4.08
C GLY A 139 -15.55 -10.48 -3.32
N ALA A 140 -14.43 -10.63 -4.04
CA ALA A 140 -13.10 -10.69 -3.42
C ALA A 140 -12.80 -9.43 -2.60
N SER A 141 -12.36 -9.62 -1.36
CA SER A 141 -11.93 -8.53 -0.47
C SER A 141 -10.58 -7.99 -0.94
N ILE A 142 -10.48 -6.67 -1.16
CA ILE A 142 -9.24 -6.04 -1.66
C ILE A 142 -8.65 -4.99 -0.72
N VAL A 143 -9.27 -4.77 0.45
CA VAL A 143 -8.75 -3.92 1.54
C VAL A 143 -8.62 -4.72 2.83
N THR A 144 -7.66 -4.34 3.68
CA THR A 144 -7.55 -4.84 5.05
C THR A 144 -8.85 -4.57 5.81
N PRO A 145 -9.56 -5.59 6.31
CA PRO A 145 -10.79 -5.39 7.06
C PRO A 145 -10.56 -4.50 8.28
N LYS A 146 -11.50 -3.60 8.59
CA LYS A 146 -11.39 -2.66 9.72
C LYS A 146 -12.45 -3.00 10.76
N ALA A 147 -12.01 -3.31 11.98
CA ALA A 147 -12.89 -3.61 13.09
C ALA A 147 -12.96 -2.42 14.07
N HIS A 148 -14.16 -2.10 14.55
CA HIS A 148 -14.42 -1.01 15.49
C HIS A 148 -15.76 -1.18 16.23
N ASN A 149 -15.70 -1.18 17.56
CA ASN A 149 -16.84 -1.28 18.48
C ASN A 149 -17.81 -2.42 18.07
N GLY A 150 -17.29 -3.62 17.88
CA GLY A 150 -18.09 -4.82 17.59
C GLY A 150 -18.53 -4.96 16.14
N VAL A 151 -18.02 -4.13 15.22
CA VAL A 151 -18.32 -4.21 13.78
C VAL A 151 -17.03 -4.36 13.00
N VAL A 152 -16.96 -5.36 12.12
CA VAL A 152 -15.91 -5.49 11.12
C VAL A 152 -16.45 -5.13 9.74
N VAL A 153 -15.78 -4.21 9.05
CA VAL A 153 -16.13 -3.74 7.71
C VAL A 153 -15.05 -4.13 6.71
N THR A 154 -15.46 -4.50 5.50
CA THR A 154 -14.56 -4.64 4.35
C THR A 154 -15.13 -3.97 3.10
N VAL A 155 -14.30 -3.85 2.06
CA VAL A 155 -14.66 -3.37 0.73
C VAL A 155 -14.22 -4.39 -0.31
N THR A 156 -15.15 -4.84 -1.14
CA THR A 156 -14.89 -5.83 -2.20
C THR A 156 -14.55 -5.16 -3.51
N GLN A 157 -13.93 -5.91 -4.44
CA GLN A 157 -13.57 -5.41 -5.77
C GLN A 157 -14.78 -4.90 -6.59
N GLY A 158 -16.01 -5.32 -6.25
CA GLY A 158 -17.23 -4.79 -6.86
C GLY A 158 -17.66 -3.40 -6.37
N GLY A 159 -16.99 -2.84 -5.36
CA GLY A 159 -17.37 -1.58 -4.72
C GLY A 159 -18.44 -1.74 -3.63
N ALA A 160 -18.74 -2.96 -3.19
CA ALA A 160 -19.60 -3.18 -2.02
C ALA A 160 -18.80 -2.94 -0.73
N VAL A 161 -19.32 -2.05 0.11
CA VAL A 161 -18.90 -1.84 1.50
C VAL A 161 -19.80 -2.73 2.36
N GLU A 162 -19.23 -3.74 3.01
CA GLU A 162 -19.97 -4.79 3.70
C GLU A 162 -19.54 -4.85 5.17
N ALA A 163 -20.51 -4.76 6.09
CA ALA A 163 -20.27 -4.68 7.53
C ALA A 163 -20.95 -5.82 8.30
N PHE A 164 -20.21 -6.44 9.20
CA PHE A 164 -20.60 -7.64 9.93
C PHE A 164 -20.40 -7.43 11.44
N ASP A 165 -21.19 -8.12 12.24
CA ASP A 165 -20.94 -8.27 13.67
C ASP A 165 -19.60 -9.00 13.88
N SER A 166 -18.70 -8.44 14.72
CA SER A 166 -17.35 -8.98 14.87
C SER A 166 -17.31 -10.30 15.68
N ALA A 167 -18.37 -10.63 16.41
CA ALA A 167 -18.50 -11.86 17.19
C ALA A 167 -19.18 -13.00 16.41
N THR A 168 -20.26 -12.73 15.66
CA THR A 168 -21.03 -13.77 14.94
C THR A 168 -20.76 -13.83 13.43
N GLY A 169 -20.18 -12.77 12.86
CA GLY A 169 -20.07 -12.58 11.41
C GLY A 169 -21.43 -12.41 10.72
N GLU A 170 -22.49 -12.03 11.42
CA GLU A 170 -23.77 -11.72 10.76
C GLU A 170 -23.71 -10.35 10.11
N MET A 171 -24.16 -10.24 8.86
CA MET A 171 -24.13 -8.97 8.12
C MET A 171 -25.11 -7.97 8.77
N LYS A 172 -24.57 -6.86 9.27
CA LYS A 172 -25.36 -5.77 9.89
C LYS A 172 -25.90 -4.80 8.84
N TRP A 173 -25.09 -4.47 7.85
CA TRP A 173 -25.45 -3.62 6.72
C TRP A 173 -24.49 -3.81 5.54
N ALA A 174 -24.94 -3.44 4.34
CA ALA A 174 -24.09 -3.34 3.15
C ALA A 174 -24.51 -2.15 2.30
N TYR A 175 -23.54 -1.54 1.61
CA TYR A 175 -23.74 -0.39 0.73
C TYR A 175 -22.95 -0.57 -0.57
N MET A 176 -23.64 -0.52 -1.72
CA MET A 176 -23.00 -0.58 -3.03
C MET A 176 -22.57 0.82 -3.48
N MET A 177 -21.28 1.07 -3.62
CA MET A 177 -20.77 2.31 -4.23
C MET A 177 -21.12 2.36 -5.73
N ALA A 178 -21.06 3.56 -6.33
CA ALA A 178 -21.28 3.68 -7.77
C ALA A 178 -20.15 2.94 -8.53
N PRO A 179 -20.49 2.13 -9.57
CA PRO A 179 -19.52 1.27 -10.22
C PRO A 179 -18.46 2.07 -10.99
N THR A 180 -17.19 1.74 -10.78
CA THR A 180 -16.06 2.26 -11.55
C THR A 180 -16.01 1.57 -12.92
N ARG A 181 -15.85 2.31 -14.02
CA ARG A 181 -15.77 1.71 -15.39
C ARG A 181 -14.48 0.93 -15.63
N PHE A 182 -13.41 1.34 -14.95
CA PHE A 182 -12.14 0.64 -14.84
C PHE A 182 -11.71 0.70 -13.38
N SER A 183 -11.08 -0.36 -12.91
CA SER A 183 -10.39 -0.40 -11.62
C SER A 183 -8.99 -0.94 -11.87
N MET A 184 -7.98 -0.08 -11.69
CA MET A 184 -6.65 -0.57 -11.36
C MET A 184 -6.71 -1.05 -9.90
N ARG A 185 -6.08 -2.18 -9.58
CA ARG A 185 -6.25 -2.86 -8.28
C ARG A 185 -5.66 -2.03 -7.13
N GLY A 186 -6.42 -1.05 -6.64
CA GLY A 186 -5.94 0.03 -5.78
C GLY A 186 -7.02 0.63 -4.91
N SER A 187 -7.86 -0.20 -4.28
CA SER A 187 -8.81 0.31 -3.28
C SER A 187 -8.03 0.80 -2.05
N ALA A 188 -8.03 2.13 -1.83
CA ALA A 188 -7.59 2.72 -0.57
C ALA A 188 -8.18 1.96 0.63
N GLU A 189 -7.35 1.66 1.63
CA GLU A 189 -7.88 1.12 2.87
C GLU A 189 -8.90 2.10 3.46
N PRO A 190 -10.12 1.64 3.81
CA PRO A 190 -11.05 2.48 4.53
C PRO A 190 -10.47 2.80 5.91
N ILE A 191 -10.80 3.96 6.45
CA ILE A 191 -10.42 4.34 7.81
C ILE A 191 -11.66 4.42 8.69
N VAL A 192 -11.50 4.12 9.97
CA VAL A 192 -12.51 4.42 10.99
C VAL A 192 -11.94 5.51 11.89
N PHE A 193 -12.69 6.60 12.04
CA PHE A 193 -12.35 7.72 12.91
C PHE A 193 -13.56 8.08 13.77
N GLN A 194 -13.40 8.01 15.10
CA GLN A 194 -14.54 8.00 16.02
C GLN A 194 -15.52 6.87 15.61
N ASN A 195 -16.83 7.11 15.50
CA ASN A 195 -17.80 6.10 15.04
C ASN A 195 -17.99 6.08 13.51
N ASP A 196 -17.10 6.73 12.74
CA ASP A 196 -17.35 7.03 11.34
C ASP A 196 -16.36 6.31 10.42
N LEU A 197 -16.91 5.55 9.47
CA LEU A 197 -16.16 4.90 8.40
C LEU A 197 -16.02 5.86 7.23
N ILE A 198 -14.82 5.99 6.69
CA ILE A 198 -14.55 6.77 5.48
C ILE A 198 -13.96 5.82 4.43
N VAL A 199 -14.64 5.74 3.27
CA VAL A 199 -14.27 4.89 2.13
C VAL A 199 -14.05 5.78 0.90
N SER A 200 -13.13 5.40 0.03
CA SER A 200 -12.91 6.06 -1.26
C SER A 200 -12.71 5.05 -2.39
N ASN A 201 -12.99 5.46 -3.63
CA ASN A 201 -12.87 4.61 -4.82
C ASN A 201 -12.18 5.30 -6.00
N ASP A 202 -11.82 4.48 -7.00
CA ASP A 202 -11.04 4.84 -8.19
C ASP A 202 -11.75 5.88 -9.09
N ALA A 203 -13.07 6.04 -8.94
CA ALA A 203 -13.85 7.10 -9.59
C ALA A 203 -13.71 8.47 -8.90
N GLY A 204 -12.89 8.57 -7.85
CA GLY A 204 -12.68 9.80 -7.09
C GLY A 204 -13.83 10.14 -6.13
N GLN A 205 -14.64 9.17 -5.71
CA GLN A 205 -15.64 9.37 -4.67
C GLN A 205 -15.01 9.14 -3.30
N VAL A 206 -15.47 9.91 -2.31
CA VAL A 206 -15.14 9.76 -0.89
C VAL A 206 -16.45 9.84 -0.11
N ILE A 207 -16.79 8.80 0.64
CA ILE A 207 -18.06 8.66 1.35
C ILE A 207 -17.79 8.43 2.83
N ARG A 208 -18.47 9.20 3.69
CA ARG A 208 -18.45 9.06 5.15
C ARG A 208 -19.75 8.41 5.61
N PHE A 209 -19.64 7.27 6.28
CA PHE A 209 -20.75 6.51 6.86
C PHE A 209 -20.67 6.56 8.39
N ASP A 210 -21.80 6.32 9.03
CA ASP A 210 -21.81 5.77 10.38
C ASP A 210 -21.41 4.29 10.36
N VAL A 211 -20.39 3.87 11.12
CA VAL A 211 -19.86 2.51 11.03
C VAL A 211 -20.83 1.45 11.58
N GLN A 212 -21.69 1.83 12.53
CA GLN A 212 -22.63 0.91 13.18
C GLN A 212 -23.88 0.64 12.33
N THR A 213 -24.34 1.64 11.59
CA THR A 213 -25.64 1.62 10.89
C THR A 213 -25.54 1.67 9.35
N GLY A 214 -24.38 2.00 8.78
CA GLY A 214 -24.22 2.19 7.34
C GLY A 214 -24.85 3.49 6.81
N ALA A 215 -25.36 4.35 7.70
CA ALA A 215 -26.00 5.60 7.31
C ALA A 215 -24.96 6.57 6.70
N VAL A 216 -25.16 6.94 5.43
CA VAL A 216 -24.31 7.93 4.74
C VAL A 216 -24.49 9.30 5.39
N LYS A 217 -23.40 9.85 5.95
CA LYS A 217 -23.34 11.20 6.53
C LYS A 217 -23.06 12.26 5.46
N TRP A 218 -22.21 11.93 4.49
CA TRP A 218 -22.04 12.66 3.22
C TRP A 218 -21.27 11.84 2.20
N GLY A 219 -21.35 12.25 0.93
CA GLY A 219 -20.44 11.83 -0.13
C GLY A 219 -19.94 13.05 -0.91
N VAL A 220 -18.66 13.08 -1.26
CA VAL A 220 -18.05 14.11 -2.11
C VAL A 220 -17.27 13.44 -3.24
N LYS A 221 -17.12 14.13 -4.38
CA LYS A 221 -16.25 13.70 -5.47
C LYS A 221 -15.05 14.66 -5.55
N THR A 222 -13.83 14.13 -5.46
CA THR A 222 -12.59 14.94 -5.56
C THR A 222 -12.27 15.31 -7.00
N SER A 223 -12.78 14.54 -7.97
CA SER A 223 -12.49 14.72 -9.40
C SER A 223 -12.90 16.09 -9.94
N ARG A 224 -11.95 16.87 -10.47
CA ARG A 224 -12.23 18.17 -11.10
C ARG A 224 -12.78 18.11 -12.53
N VAL A 225 -12.76 16.96 -13.20
CA VAL A 225 -13.06 16.85 -14.64
C VAL A 225 -14.02 15.69 -14.93
N SER A 226 -14.90 15.90 -15.90
CA SER A 226 -15.84 14.92 -16.45
C SER A 226 -15.40 14.45 -17.86
N ASP A 227 -14.14 14.01 -17.99
CA ASP A 227 -13.59 13.67 -19.30
C ASP A 227 -14.20 12.40 -19.87
N SER A 228 -14.90 12.55 -20.99
CA SER A 228 -15.47 11.48 -21.82
C SER A 228 -14.44 10.78 -22.71
N GLY A 229 -13.17 10.80 -22.32
CA GLY A 229 -12.07 10.12 -23.01
C GLY A 229 -11.95 8.66 -22.57
N LEU A 230 -11.97 7.72 -23.53
CA LEU A 230 -11.93 6.27 -23.27
C LEU A 230 -10.63 5.74 -22.61
N VAL A 231 -9.65 6.60 -22.38
CA VAL A 231 -8.37 6.31 -21.67
C VAL A 231 -8.18 7.24 -20.45
N GLY A 232 -9.04 8.25 -20.26
CA GLY A 232 -8.86 9.35 -19.29
C GLY A 232 -9.63 9.23 -17.98
N SER A 233 -10.03 8.03 -17.56
CA SER A 233 -11.00 7.83 -16.45
C SER A 233 -10.43 7.14 -15.20
N MET A 234 -9.11 7.03 -15.08
CA MET A 234 -8.39 6.40 -13.96
C MET A 234 -7.88 7.50 -13.01
N LEU A 235 -8.51 7.64 -11.83
CA LEU A 235 -8.15 8.62 -10.79
C LEU A 235 -7.61 8.00 -9.49
N ASP A 236 -7.57 6.67 -9.45
CA ASP A 236 -6.70 5.79 -8.65
C ASP A 236 -6.31 6.39 -7.29
N ILE A 237 -7.15 6.14 -6.29
CA ILE A 237 -6.94 6.51 -4.89
C ILE A 237 -6.41 5.27 -4.16
N ASP A 238 -5.12 4.97 -4.40
CA ASP A 238 -4.39 3.86 -3.77
C ASP A 238 -4.00 4.14 -2.30
N SER A 239 -4.28 5.35 -1.80
CA SER A 239 -3.95 5.75 -0.43
C SER A 239 -5.16 5.77 0.47
N ALA A 240 -5.06 5.00 1.58
CA ALA A 240 -5.86 5.23 2.77
C ALA A 240 -5.95 6.74 3.09
N PRO A 241 -7.16 7.29 3.31
CA PRO A 241 -7.32 8.68 3.73
C PRO A 241 -6.62 8.97 5.07
N LEU A 242 -6.28 10.23 5.32
CA LEU A 242 -5.61 10.68 6.54
C LEU A 242 -6.46 11.76 7.22
N VAL A 243 -6.84 11.56 8.48
CA VAL A 243 -7.51 12.59 9.29
C VAL A 243 -6.46 13.38 10.07
N VAL A 244 -6.52 14.71 9.99
CA VAL A 244 -5.69 15.64 10.76
C VAL A 244 -6.61 16.64 11.47
N GLY A 245 -6.74 16.50 12.79
CA GLY A 245 -7.75 17.20 13.56
C GLY A 245 -9.16 16.76 13.11
N ASN A 246 -9.90 17.68 12.48
CA ASN A 246 -11.22 17.41 11.90
C ASN A 246 -11.21 17.37 10.36
N ASP A 247 -10.09 17.65 9.70
CA ASP A 247 -9.99 17.66 8.25
C ASP A 247 -9.47 16.32 7.72
N LEU A 248 -10.02 15.89 6.59
CA LEU A 248 -9.67 14.68 5.85
C LEU A 248 -8.79 15.02 4.65
N TYR A 249 -7.73 14.26 4.45
CA TYR A 249 -6.83 14.36 3.31
C TYR A 249 -6.90 13.05 2.52
N VAL A 250 -7.12 13.17 1.20
CA VAL A 250 -7.28 12.04 0.28
C VAL A 250 -6.31 12.23 -0.87
N ALA A 251 -5.53 11.20 -1.18
CA ALA A 251 -4.44 11.28 -2.15
C ALA A 251 -4.71 10.40 -3.37
N SER A 252 -4.61 11.00 -4.56
CA SER A 252 -4.85 10.40 -5.87
C SER A 252 -3.55 10.40 -6.68
N ILE A 253 -3.34 9.33 -7.46
CA ILE A 253 -2.18 9.18 -8.34
C ILE A 253 -2.15 10.26 -9.45
N ARG A 254 -3.26 10.93 -9.78
CA ARG A 254 -3.30 11.98 -10.84
C ARG A 254 -3.70 13.38 -10.40
N GLN A 255 -4.26 13.54 -9.20
CA GLN A 255 -4.76 14.84 -8.72
C GLN A 255 -4.04 15.32 -7.46
N GLY A 256 -2.97 14.63 -7.05
CA GLY A 256 -2.25 14.91 -5.82
C GLY A 256 -3.15 14.72 -4.60
N ILE A 257 -3.09 15.66 -3.66
CA ILE A 257 -3.80 15.63 -2.38
C ILE A 257 -5.01 16.57 -2.44
N SER A 258 -6.17 16.07 -2.03
CA SER A 258 -7.38 16.84 -1.77
C SER A 258 -7.65 16.96 -0.27
N LYS A 259 -7.94 18.18 0.20
CA LYS A 259 -8.35 18.47 1.58
C LYS A 259 -9.87 18.67 1.65
N ILE A 260 -10.54 17.94 2.54
CA ILE A 260 -12.00 17.90 2.72
C ILE A 260 -12.31 18.15 4.21
N THR A 261 -13.29 18.99 4.56
CA THR A 261 -13.67 19.19 5.97
C THR A 261 -14.43 17.99 6.55
N ALA A 262 -14.59 17.92 7.88
CA ALA A 262 -15.46 16.94 8.55
C ALA A 262 -16.88 16.82 7.95
N GLN A 263 -17.39 17.88 7.32
CA GLN A 263 -18.72 17.99 6.70
C GLN A 263 -18.73 17.71 5.19
N GLY A 264 -17.63 17.18 4.62
CA GLY A 264 -17.55 16.78 3.21
C GLY A 264 -17.23 17.91 2.23
N ARG A 265 -16.94 19.12 2.71
CA ARG A 265 -16.61 20.26 1.84
C ARG A 265 -15.15 20.20 1.39
N LEU A 266 -14.91 20.00 0.10
CA LEU A 266 -13.60 20.15 -0.53
C LEU A 266 -13.09 21.60 -0.35
N LEU A 267 -11.86 21.75 0.14
CA LEU A 267 -11.19 23.05 0.35
C LEU A 267 -10.17 23.33 -0.76
N TRP A 268 -9.29 22.37 -1.04
CA TRP A 268 -8.28 22.48 -2.09
C TRP A 268 -7.87 21.11 -2.63
N THR A 269 -7.23 21.13 -3.81
CA THR A 269 -6.61 19.97 -4.49
C THR A 269 -5.29 20.46 -5.09
N LYS A 270 -4.16 19.85 -4.71
CA LYS A 270 -2.78 20.33 -4.98
C LYS A 270 -1.79 19.15 -5.05
N GLY A 271 -0.62 19.36 -5.67
CA GLY A 271 0.38 18.32 -5.94
C GLY A 271 0.22 17.70 -7.32
N ASN A 272 1.19 16.88 -7.74
CA ASN A 272 1.28 16.34 -9.10
C ASN A 272 0.76 14.90 -9.24
N GLY A 273 0.66 14.18 -8.12
CA GLY A 273 0.21 12.79 -8.08
C GLY A 273 0.90 12.06 -6.94
N VAL A 274 0.16 11.29 -6.13
CA VAL A 274 0.74 10.56 -4.99
C VAL A 274 0.75 9.07 -5.27
N TYR A 275 1.95 8.50 -5.38
CA TYR A 275 2.15 7.10 -5.75
C TYR A 275 1.99 6.15 -4.55
N ALA A 276 2.75 6.39 -3.48
CA ALA A 276 2.73 5.49 -2.32
C ALA A 276 1.64 5.87 -1.32
N GLY A 277 1.66 7.11 -0.80
CA GLY A 277 0.79 7.56 0.28
C GLY A 277 1.14 8.91 0.89
N ILE A 278 0.43 9.24 1.98
CA ILE A 278 0.58 10.49 2.74
C ILE A 278 0.76 10.28 4.25
N ALA A 279 1.50 11.19 4.87
CA ALA A 279 1.62 11.39 6.31
C ALA A 279 1.39 12.87 6.68
N HIS A 280 1.35 13.19 7.98
CA HIS A 280 1.23 14.57 8.47
C HIS A 280 2.24 14.86 9.57
N HIS A 281 2.89 16.02 9.50
CA HIS A 281 3.72 16.56 10.58
C HIS A 281 3.70 18.09 10.57
N GLY A 282 3.55 18.70 11.75
CA GLY A 282 3.95 20.11 11.97
C GLY A 282 3.31 21.16 11.06
N GLY A 283 2.10 20.92 10.55
CA GLY A 283 1.42 21.81 9.60
C GLY A 283 1.57 21.42 8.13
N ASN A 284 2.33 20.36 7.82
CA ASN A 284 2.55 19.84 6.47
C ASN A 284 1.89 18.47 6.28
N ILE A 285 1.31 18.24 5.10
CA ILE A 285 1.07 16.89 4.57
C ILE A 285 2.29 16.50 3.75
N LEU A 286 2.76 15.27 3.96
CA LEU A 286 3.99 14.75 3.40
C LEU A 286 3.65 13.59 2.47
N SER A 287 3.98 13.70 1.18
CA SER A 287 3.71 12.67 0.17
C SER A 287 4.99 12.10 -0.44
N VAL A 288 4.89 10.84 -0.87
CA VAL A 288 5.77 10.27 -1.89
C VAL A 288 4.99 10.32 -3.21
N GLU A 289 5.43 11.23 -4.09
CA GLU A 289 4.95 11.34 -5.47
C GLU A 289 5.69 10.35 -6.39
N ASP A 290 5.42 10.43 -7.69
CA ASP A 290 6.06 9.59 -8.70
C ASP A 290 7.61 9.62 -8.62
N GLU A 291 8.21 8.51 -9.06
CA GLU A 291 9.66 8.29 -9.15
C GLU A 291 10.44 8.40 -7.83
N GLY A 292 9.76 8.58 -6.68
CA GLY A 292 10.38 8.73 -5.36
C GLY A 292 10.59 10.16 -4.91
N ARG A 293 9.98 11.15 -5.59
CA ARG A 293 10.00 12.56 -5.17
C ARG A 293 9.21 12.72 -3.86
N ILE A 294 9.84 13.22 -2.80
CA ILE A 294 9.17 13.46 -1.51
C ILE A 294 8.81 14.93 -1.41
N VAL A 295 7.55 15.24 -1.06
CA VAL A 295 7.00 16.61 -1.12
C VAL A 295 6.27 16.94 0.17
N ALA A 296 6.42 18.19 0.64
CA ALA A 296 5.59 18.76 1.69
C ALA A 296 4.62 19.81 1.14
N LEU A 297 3.33 19.64 1.39
CA LEU A 297 2.28 20.62 1.10
C LEU A 297 1.68 21.18 2.40
N SER A 298 1.46 22.50 2.45
CA SER A 298 0.84 23.17 3.60
C SER A 298 -0.58 22.64 3.88
N THR A 299 -0.89 22.26 5.11
CA THR A 299 -2.25 21.87 5.55
C THR A 299 -3.29 22.98 5.40
N GLN A 300 -2.86 24.24 5.25
CA GLN A 300 -3.76 25.39 5.14
C GLN A 300 -4.31 25.53 3.71
N ASN A 301 -3.42 25.59 2.71
CA ASN A 301 -3.75 25.94 1.32
C ASN A 301 -3.18 24.97 0.27
N GLY A 302 -2.39 23.98 0.68
CA GLY A 302 -1.75 22.99 -0.17
C GLY A 302 -0.59 23.50 -1.01
N ASP A 303 0.01 24.64 -0.68
CA ASP A 303 1.22 25.13 -1.36
C ASP A 303 2.46 24.31 -0.96
N GLU A 304 3.36 24.08 -1.93
CA GLU A 304 4.61 23.34 -1.76
C GLU A 304 5.54 24.10 -0.80
N GLN A 305 6.00 23.42 0.26
CA GLN A 305 6.89 23.98 1.29
C GLN A 305 8.35 23.55 1.06
N TRP A 306 8.55 22.30 0.65
CA TRP A 306 9.84 21.75 0.24
C TRP A 306 9.65 20.50 -0.62
N VAL A 307 10.72 20.14 -1.34
CA VAL A 307 10.83 18.90 -2.13
C VAL A 307 12.20 18.26 -1.83
N ASN A 308 12.24 16.93 -1.66
CA ASN A 308 13.45 16.14 -1.63
C ASN A 308 13.52 15.21 -2.86
N THR A 309 14.72 15.09 -3.43
CA THR A 309 15.03 14.27 -4.62
C THR A 309 16.17 13.28 -4.41
N ASP A 310 16.67 13.13 -3.18
CA ASP A 310 17.82 12.28 -2.84
C ASP A 310 17.52 10.79 -3.06
N LEU A 311 16.23 10.43 -3.09
CA LEU A 311 15.73 9.05 -3.21
C LEU A 311 15.03 8.79 -4.56
N LEU A 312 15.24 9.64 -5.58
CA LEU A 312 14.72 9.41 -6.94
C LEU A 312 15.16 8.05 -7.51
N GLY A 313 14.27 7.40 -8.24
CA GLY A 313 14.47 6.06 -8.79
C GLY A 313 14.56 4.92 -7.76
N ARG A 314 14.58 5.20 -6.44
CA ARG A 314 14.74 4.18 -5.38
C ARG A 314 13.44 3.46 -4.99
N GLY A 315 12.30 3.83 -5.58
CA GLY A 315 11.02 3.11 -5.42
C GLY A 315 10.57 2.97 -3.97
N VAL A 316 10.50 4.10 -3.25
CA VAL A 316 10.31 4.12 -1.80
C VAL A 316 8.87 3.86 -1.36
N SER A 317 8.72 3.38 -0.13
CA SER A 317 7.46 3.04 0.55
C SER A 317 6.54 4.24 0.79
N ARG A 318 5.39 3.99 1.42
CA ARG A 318 4.59 5.06 2.04
C ARG A 318 5.44 5.87 3.04
N PRO A 319 5.27 7.19 3.10
CA PRO A 319 5.82 8.02 4.17
C PRO A 319 5.09 7.73 5.48
N VAL A 320 5.83 7.64 6.58
CA VAL A 320 5.28 7.60 7.95
C VAL A 320 6.07 8.51 8.89
N ILE A 321 5.47 8.92 10.00
CA ILE A 321 6.16 9.68 11.06
C ILE A 321 6.46 8.75 12.24
N ALA A 322 7.75 8.60 12.60
CA ALA A 322 8.20 7.83 13.76
C ALA A 322 9.46 8.47 14.37
N GLY A 323 9.58 8.45 15.70
CA GLY A 323 10.72 9.07 16.40
C GLY A 323 10.93 10.56 16.10
N GLY A 324 9.85 11.28 15.75
CA GLY A 324 9.87 12.69 15.30
C GLY A 324 10.34 12.93 13.86
N LYS A 325 10.69 11.87 13.12
CA LYS A 325 11.29 11.90 11.78
C LYS A 325 10.28 11.47 10.72
N LEU A 326 10.45 11.92 9.49
CA LEU A 326 9.79 11.33 8.32
C LEU A 326 10.56 10.07 7.91
N VAL A 327 9.86 8.98 7.63
CA VAL A 327 10.46 7.68 7.35
C VAL A 327 9.88 7.08 6.08
N VAL A 328 10.75 6.58 5.22
CA VAL A 328 10.43 5.73 4.06
C VAL A 328 11.45 4.58 3.97
N ALA A 329 11.12 3.53 3.25
CA ALA A 329 12.01 2.39 3.02
C ALA A 329 12.07 2.04 1.52
N ASP A 330 13.20 1.53 1.03
CA ASP A 330 13.43 1.32 -0.41
C ASP A 330 13.45 -0.16 -0.84
N PHE A 331 13.58 -0.40 -2.16
CA PHE A 331 13.64 -1.77 -2.69
C PHE A 331 14.97 -2.51 -2.42
N GLU A 332 16.02 -1.81 -1.99
CA GLU A 332 17.33 -2.40 -1.68
C GLU A 332 17.47 -2.83 -0.21
N GLY A 333 16.46 -2.53 0.62
CA GLY A 333 16.42 -2.88 2.03
C GLY A 333 16.86 -1.76 2.99
N TYR A 334 16.94 -0.51 2.53
CA TYR A 334 17.23 0.63 3.39
C TYR A 334 15.97 1.20 4.04
N VAL A 335 16.15 1.76 5.24
CA VAL A 335 15.24 2.71 5.87
C VAL A 335 15.93 4.09 5.84
N HIS A 336 15.21 5.07 5.30
CA HIS A 336 15.63 6.46 5.22
C HIS A 336 14.85 7.28 6.24
N ALA A 337 15.57 8.08 7.03
CA ALA A 337 14.97 9.06 7.92
C ALA A 337 15.25 10.46 7.38
N LEU A 338 14.22 11.29 7.27
CA LEU A 338 14.28 12.67 6.82
C LEU A 338 13.71 13.62 7.88
N ASP A 339 14.14 14.87 7.82
CA ASP A 339 13.57 15.96 8.61
C ASP A 339 12.19 16.37 8.03
N PRO A 340 11.09 16.28 8.79
CA PRO A 340 9.74 16.52 8.26
C PRO A 340 9.42 18.01 8.04
N GLN A 341 10.25 18.94 8.52
CA GLN A 341 10.06 20.39 8.36
C GLN A 341 10.85 20.96 7.18
N THR A 342 11.97 20.33 6.82
CA THR A 342 12.92 20.82 5.79
C THR A 342 13.15 19.84 4.63
N GLY A 343 12.71 18.59 4.76
CA GLY A 343 12.94 17.55 3.77
C GLY A 343 14.38 17.03 3.71
N ARG A 344 15.28 17.48 4.58
CA ARG A 344 16.69 17.05 4.57
C ARG A 344 16.81 15.58 4.99
N LEU A 345 17.53 14.77 4.20
CA LEU A 345 17.89 13.40 4.56
C LEU A 345 18.81 13.39 5.80
N LEU A 346 18.38 12.69 6.87
CA LEU A 346 19.06 12.61 8.17
C LEU A 346 19.76 11.26 8.41
N SER A 347 19.22 10.18 7.84
CA SER A 347 19.85 8.86 7.90
C SER A 347 19.47 7.97 6.72
N SER A 348 20.37 7.08 6.33
CA SER A 348 20.07 5.93 5.46
C SER A 348 20.73 4.68 6.05
N THR A 349 19.92 3.77 6.60
CA THR A 349 20.41 2.55 7.25
C THR A 349 19.90 1.31 6.55
N LYS A 350 20.78 0.35 6.24
CA LYS A 350 20.35 -0.94 5.70
C LYS A 350 19.84 -1.85 6.82
N VAL A 351 18.57 -2.24 6.73
CA VAL A 351 17.91 -3.14 7.71
C VAL A 351 17.40 -4.44 7.06
N GLY A 352 17.08 -4.36 5.77
CA GLY A 352 16.61 -5.46 4.92
C GLY A 352 17.67 -5.96 3.92
N ASN A 353 17.35 -7.06 3.26
CA ASN A 353 18.12 -7.68 2.19
C ASN A 353 17.47 -7.51 0.81
N GLY A 354 16.28 -6.89 0.75
CA GLY A 354 15.55 -6.58 -0.48
C GLY A 354 14.24 -5.85 -0.17
N ALA A 355 13.34 -5.82 -1.15
CA ALA A 355 12.15 -4.97 -1.10
C ALA A 355 11.15 -5.36 0.01
N PHE A 356 10.77 -4.34 0.78
CA PHE A 356 9.64 -4.38 1.71
C PHE A 356 8.29 -4.28 0.97
N LEU A 357 7.22 -4.55 1.69
CA LEU A 357 5.88 -4.09 1.33
C LEU A 357 5.77 -2.57 1.54
N PRO A 358 4.94 -1.86 0.75
CA PRO A 358 4.91 -0.39 0.75
C PRO A 358 4.26 0.21 2.00
N ASP A 359 3.46 -0.55 2.74
CA ASP A 359 2.70 -0.09 3.90
C ASP A 359 3.48 -0.29 5.20
N LEU A 360 4.24 0.72 5.60
CA LEU A 360 4.97 0.74 6.87
C LEU A 360 3.99 0.95 8.04
N THR A 361 4.14 0.20 9.13
CA THR A 361 3.30 0.34 10.34
C THR A 361 4.11 0.96 11.48
N VAL A 362 3.60 2.00 12.14
CA VAL A 362 4.27 2.70 13.25
C VAL A 362 3.64 2.33 14.59
N ILE A 363 4.48 2.05 15.59
CA ILE A 363 4.07 1.76 16.97
C ILE A 363 5.05 2.45 17.93
N GLY A 364 4.61 3.53 18.58
CA GLY A 364 5.49 4.36 19.40
C GLY A 364 6.56 5.06 18.56
N ASN A 365 7.85 4.83 18.87
CA ASN A 365 8.96 5.25 18.01
C ASN A 365 9.42 4.17 17.02
N ALA A 366 8.79 2.99 17.01
CA ALA A 366 9.18 1.87 16.16
C ALA A 366 8.43 1.85 14.82
N VAL A 367 9.12 1.42 13.76
CA VAL A 367 8.59 1.16 12.42
C VAL A 367 8.70 -0.34 12.13
N PHE A 368 7.62 -0.91 11.62
CA PHE A 368 7.54 -2.33 11.25
C PHE A 368 7.53 -2.47 9.73
N LEU A 369 8.37 -3.37 9.24
CA LEU A 369 8.56 -3.64 7.82
C LEU A 369 8.45 -5.14 7.55
N GLN A 370 7.66 -5.53 6.54
CA GLN A 370 7.59 -6.91 6.07
C GLN A 370 8.28 -7.03 4.71
N GLU A 371 9.30 -7.88 4.60
CA GLU A 371 9.87 -8.27 3.30
C GLU A 371 8.97 -9.31 2.63
N LYS A 372 8.81 -9.23 1.30
CA LYS A 372 8.00 -10.17 0.50
C LYS A 372 8.34 -11.65 0.75
N ALA A 373 9.62 -11.94 1.02
CA ALA A 373 10.15 -13.28 1.31
C ALA A 373 9.62 -13.92 2.62
N GLY A 374 8.92 -13.15 3.47
CA GLY A 374 8.40 -13.59 4.77
C GLY A 374 9.34 -13.29 5.93
N ARG A 375 9.84 -12.06 6.03
CA ARG A 375 10.55 -11.57 7.21
C ARG A 375 9.91 -10.29 7.73
N LEU A 376 9.49 -10.29 8.99
CA LEU A 376 9.04 -9.10 9.71
C LEU A 376 10.23 -8.49 10.46
N ILE A 377 10.36 -7.16 10.42
CA ILE A 377 11.46 -6.42 11.05
C ILE A 377 10.87 -5.28 11.90
N LYS A 378 11.31 -5.16 13.17
CA LYS A 378 11.04 -4.02 14.04
C LYS A 378 12.27 -3.11 14.06
N VAL A 379 12.14 -1.88 13.59
CA VAL A 379 13.17 -0.85 13.57
C VAL A 379 12.80 0.25 14.57
N VAL A 380 13.76 0.78 15.33
CA VAL A 380 13.57 1.92 16.27
C VAL A 380 14.36 3.15 15.81
N LEU A 381 13.86 4.33 16.21
CA LEU A 381 14.24 5.68 15.75
C LEU A 381 14.22 6.71 16.89
#